data_AF-A0A8J7NDD7-F1
#
_entry.id   AF-A0A8J7NDD7-F1
#
_cell.length_a   1.000
_cell.length_b   1.000
_cell.length_c   1.000
_cell.angle_alpha   90.00
_cell.angle_beta   90.00
_cell.angle_gamma   90.00
#
_symmetry.space_group_name_H-M   'P 1'
#
loop_
_entity.id
_entity.type
_entity.pdbx_description
1 polymer ?
#
loop_
_entity_poly.entity_id
_entity_poly.type
_entity_poly.pdbx_seq_one_letter_code
_entity_poly.pdbx_strand_id
1 'polypeptide(L)'
;MVPIRDKPELIKHETGALTSCKWRLDALTGLRFFAAAAIVLHHLPGTFGIEHGYLGDARLAQGVSVFFVLSGFVLRYAYPQLGSMREVRQFLVARVARIWPLHVLTLLAAVLIRGYPEIWTFLANFFLLQSWIPKGIYFFGYNSVSWSISTEFAFYLAFPVLLLHFRHDWWWKLLACATVSFAIALYVGAMGVPEFDGNMKTVVMQGFIMSNPVARLFEFVLGMACAQLWLGTTPRGGTAVWTALELAAVAFLLLNVSIILYTIIPLLPATIPVRFWAALIASPALPVAILL
;
A
#
# COMPACT_ATOMS: atom_id res chain seq x y z
N MET A 1 30.79 -13.98 15.34
CA MET A 1 30.57 -14.66 14.04
C MET A 1 29.25 -15.43 14.14
N VAL A 2 28.15 -14.82 13.72
CA VAL A 2 26.86 -15.53 13.55
C VAL A 2 26.80 -15.89 12.07
N PRO A 3 26.63 -17.17 11.69
CA PRO A 3 26.60 -17.55 10.29
C PRO A 3 25.31 -17.00 9.67
N ILE A 4 25.45 -16.08 8.71
CA ILE A 4 24.35 -15.66 7.83
C ILE A 4 24.06 -16.84 6.91
N ARG A 5 23.09 -17.68 7.30
CA ARG A 5 22.76 -18.94 6.63
C ARG A 5 21.43 -18.82 5.88
N ASP A 6 21.25 -17.76 5.08
CA ASP A 6 19.92 -17.42 4.49
C ASP A 6 19.93 -17.21 2.98
N LYS A 7 20.71 -17.99 2.23
CA LYS A 7 20.45 -18.17 0.80
C LYS A 7 20.07 -19.61 0.52
N PRO A 8 18.81 -19.89 0.14
CA PRO A 8 18.44 -21.23 -0.24
C PRO A 8 19.02 -21.56 -1.61
N GLU A 9 19.73 -22.68 -1.68
CA GLU A 9 19.78 -23.46 -2.89
C GLU A 9 18.35 -23.88 -3.25
N LEU A 10 18.02 -23.80 -4.55
CA LEU A 10 16.75 -24.25 -5.11
C LEU A 10 16.63 -25.77 -4.98
N ILE A 11 16.22 -26.28 -3.82
CA ILE A 11 15.87 -27.69 -3.67
C ILE A 11 14.53 -27.90 -4.36
N LYS A 12 14.56 -28.48 -5.56
CA LYS A 12 13.37 -29.02 -6.25
C LYS A 12 12.84 -30.19 -5.42
N HIS A 13 11.85 -29.96 -4.58
CA HIS A 13 11.09 -31.05 -3.96
C HIS A 13 10.02 -31.55 -4.95
N GLU A 14 10.07 -32.83 -5.29
CA GLU A 14 9.22 -33.53 -6.27
C GLU A 14 7.75 -33.73 -5.83
N THR A 15 7.23 -32.95 -4.88
CA THR A 15 5.83 -33.12 -4.42
C THR A 15 5.04 -31.83 -4.60
N GLY A 16 3.97 -31.90 -5.39
CA GLY A 16 3.10 -30.79 -5.82
C GLY A 16 2.25 -30.14 -4.73
N ALA A 17 2.81 -29.93 -3.54
CA ALA A 17 2.24 -29.09 -2.49
C ALA A 17 3.08 -27.80 -2.40
N LEU A 18 2.44 -26.65 -2.57
CA LEU A 18 3.05 -25.34 -2.37
C LEU A 18 3.50 -25.19 -0.91
N THR A 19 4.73 -25.60 -0.59
CA THR A 19 5.36 -25.15 0.65
C THR A 19 5.76 -23.70 0.44
N SER A 20 4.93 -22.77 0.91
CA SER A 20 5.35 -21.38 1.09
C SER A 20 6.68 -21.39 1.84
N CYS A 21 7.73 -20.77 1.28
CA CYS A 21 9.01 -20.69 1.96
C CYS A 21 8.77 -19.95 3.29
N LYS A 22 8.74 -20.70 4.40
CA LYS A 22 8.25 -20.23 5.71
C LYS A 22 9.37 -19.48 6.41
N TRP A 23 9.88 -18.42 5.78
CA TRP A 23 10.83 -17.50 6.41
C TRP A 23 10.05 -16.52 7.30
N ARG A 24 10.48 -16.40 8.56
CA ARG A 24 9.95 -15.39 9.47
C ARG A 24 10.71 -14.09 9.21
N LEU A 25 10.13 -13.20 8.41
CA LEU A 25 10.72 -11.89 8.14
C LEU A 25 10.39 -10.94 9.31
N ASP A 26 11.07 -11.14 10.44
CA ASP A 26 10.78 -10.44 11.70
C ASP A 26 10.93 -8.91 11.57
N ALA A 27 11.86 -8.44 10.73
CA ALA A 27 12.00 -7.02 10.38
C ALA A 27 10.71 -6.43 9.78
N LEU A 28 9.98 -7.20 8.95
CA LEU A 28 8.71 -6.75 8.38
C LEU A 28 7.60 -6.70 9.43
N THR A 29 7.69 -7.49 10.50
CA THR A 29 6.74 -7.42 11.62
C THR A 29 6.91 -6.12 12.38
N GLY A 30 8.16 -5.73 12.67
CA GLY A 30 8.48 -4.44 13.30
C GLY A 30 8.02 -3.24 12.47
N LEU A 31 8.30 -3.25 11.16
CA LEU A 31 7.88 -2.17 10.27
C LEU A 31 6.36 -2.02 10.18
N ARG A 32 5.61 -3.13 10.13
CA ARG A 32 4.13 -3.10 10.18
C ARG A 32 3.60 -2.50 11.46
N PHE A 33 4.24 -2.76 12.61
CA PHE A 33 3.84 -2.17 13.87
C PHE A 33 3.95 -0.64 13.82
N PHE A 34 5.10 -0.10 13.40
CA PHE A 34 5.28 1.36 13.29
C PHE A 34 4.32 1.99 12.27
N ALA A 35 4.08 1.33 11.13
CA ALA A 35 3.09 1.78 10.15
C ALA A 35 1.66 1.79 10.72
N ALA A 36 1.27 0.75 11.47
CA ALA A 36 -0.03 0.69 12.14
C ALA A 36 -0.16 1.78 13.21
N ALA A 37 0.88 1.97 14.03
CA ALA A 37 0.92 3.01 15.06
C ALA A 37 0.77 4.40 14.45
N ALA A 38 1.46 4.69 13.32
CA ALA A 38 1.32 5.95 12.61
C ALA A 38 -0.14 6.20 12.16
N ILE A 39 -0.83 5.19 11.62
CA ILE A 39 -2.23 5.32 11.21
C ILE A 39 -3.15 5.59 12.42
N VAL A 40 -2.93 4.88 13.54
CA VAL A 40 -3.70 5.11 14.77
C VAL A 40 -3.52 6.55 15.25
N LEU A 41 -2.26 7.03 15.31
CA LEU A 41 -1.94 8.40 15.67
C LEU A 41 -2.58 9.41 14.71
N HIS A 42 -2.60 9.15 13.40
CA HIS A 42 -3.25 10.01 12.41
C HIS A 42 -4.75 10.22 12.71
N HIS A 43 -5.45 9.16 13.12
CA HIS A 43 -6.89 9.22 13.36
C HIS A 43 -7.27 9.75 14.75
N LEU A 44 -6.32 10.08 15.63
CA LEU A 44 -6.60 10.51 17.00
C LEU A 44 -7.49 11.77 17.11
N PRO A 45 -7.27 12.88 16.38
CA PRO A 45 -8.13 14.05 16.55
C PRO A 45 -9.50 13.83 15.95
N GLY A 46 -9.59 13.28 14.74
CA GLY A 46 -10.87 13.03 14.06
C GLY A 46 -11.75 11.99 14.73
N THR A 47 -11.15 11.07 15.51
CA THR A 47 -11.88 9.96 16.17
C THR A 47 -12.08 10.19 17.67
N PHE A 48 -11.10 10.78 18.35
CA PHE A 48 -11.07 10.92 19.81
C PHE A 48 -10.91 12.37 20.30
N GLY A 49 -10.81 13.35 19.41
CA GLY A 49 -10.63 14.77 19.78
C GLY A 49 -9.27 15.10 20.39
N ILE A 50 -8.28 14.21 20.24
CA ILE A 50 -6.92 14.41 20.77
C ILE A 50 -6.08 15.10 19.69
N GLU A 51 -5.75 16.37 19.90
CA GLU A 51 -4.94 17.16 18.95
C GLU A 51 -3.49 16.64 18.83
N HIS A 52 -2.91 16.72 17.63
CA HIS A 52 -1.55 16.19 17.36
C HIS A 52 -0.38 17.05 17.89
N GLY A 53 -0.63 18.22 18.47
CA GLY A 53 0.43 19.19 18.75
C GLY A 53 1.24 19.51 17.47
N TYR A 54 2.58 19.56 17.56
CA TYR A 54 3.48 19.89 16.42
C TYR A 54 3.65 18.79 15.36
N LEU A 55 3.02 17.61 15.53
CA LEU A 55 3.08 16.49 14.58
C LEU A 55 1.96 16.63 13.53
N GLY A 56 2.15 17.49 12.53
CA GLY A 56 1.10 17.83 11.55
C GLY A 56 0.40 16.66 10.84
N ASP A 57 -0.90 16.83 10.60
CA ASP A 57 -1.88 15.86 10.07
C ASP A 57 -1.43 15.04 8.85
N ALA A 58 -0.78 15.66 7.87
CA ALA A 58 -0.41 15.01 6.61
C ALA A 58 0.72 13.96 6.76
N ARG A 59 1.47 13.99 7.87
CA ARG A 59 2.69 13.20 8.07
C ARG A 59 2.43 11.73 8.38
N LEU A 60 1.25 11.40 8.92
CA LEU A 60 0.92 10.07 9.43
C LEU A 60 -0.05 9.27 8.53
N ALA A 61 -0.81 9.97 7.67
CA ALA A 61 -1.72 9.35 6.69
C ALA A 61 -1.01 8.40 5.71
N GLN A 62 0.29 8.61 5.49
CA GLN A 62 1.09 7.82 4.56
C GLN A 62 1.43 6.41 5.05
N GLY A 63 1.05 6.04 6.29
CA GLY A 63 1.24 4.68 6.79
C GLY A 63 0.61 3.62 5.89
N VAL A 64 -0.50 3.94 5.20
CA VAL A 64 -1.17 3.03 4.26
C VAL A 64 -0.27 2.68 3.07
N SER A 65 0.48 3.65 2.55
CA SER A 65 1.42 3.45 1.44
C SER A 65 2.51 2.42 1.80
N VAL A 66 2.98 2.44 3.06
CA VAL A 66 3.91 1.43 3.58
C VAL A 66 3.29 0.04 3.54
N PHE A 67 2.03 -0.11 3.96
CA PHE A 67 1.33 -1.39 3.87
C PHE A 67 1.20 -1.89 2.43
N PHE A 68 0.92 -1.01 1.46
CA PHE A 68 0.79 -1.41 0.06
C PHE A 68 2.11 -1.89 -0.53
N VAL A 69 3.22 -1.19 -0.28
CA VAL A 69 4.57 -1.64 -0.67
C VAL A 69 4.91 -2.96 0.00
N LEU A 70 4.69 -3.09 1.31
CA LEU A 70 4.97 -4.33 2.03
C LEU A 70 4.13 -5.51 1.53
N SER A 71 2.88 -5.26 1.17
CA SER A 71 1.99 -6.28 0.62
C SER A 71 2.55 -6.82 -0.70
N GLY A 72 2.97 -5.92 -1.60
CA GLY A 72 3.62 -6.30 -2.85
C GLY A 72 4.92 -7.08 -2.66
N PHE A 73 5.79 -6.61 -1.77
CA PHE A 73 7.05 -7.28 -1.45
C PHE A 73 6.82 -8.70 -0.92
N VAL A 74 5.96 -8.82 0.10
CA VAL A 74 5.71 -10.10 0.78
C VAL A 74 5.05 -11.10 -0.15
N LEU A 75 4.08 -10.67 -0.96
CA LEU A 75 3.44 -11.57 -1.91
C LEU A 75 4.41 -12.03 -2.99
N ARG A 76 5.22 -11.13 -3.54
CA ARG A 76 6.22 -11.50 -4.52
C ARG A 76 7.29 -12.45 -3.96
N TYR A 77 7.73 -12.19 -2.73
CA TYR A 77 8.70 -13.04 -2.03
C TYR A 77 8.13 -14.42 -1.71
N ALA A 78 6.88 -14.49 -1.25
CA ALA A 78 6.23 -15.74 -0.85
C ALA A 78 5.73 -16.58 -2.04
N TYR A 79 5.42 -15.94 -3.17
CA TYR A 79 4.91 -16.58 -4.39
C TYR A 79 5.83 -16.25 -5.58
N PRO A 80 6.92 -17.01 -5.78
CA PRO A 80 7.84 -16.78 -6.90
C PRO A 80 7.17 -16.94 -8.27
N GLN A 81 6.18 -17.82 -8.36
CA GLN A 81 5.35 -18.10 -9.52
C GLN A 81 3.98 -18.65 -9.10
N LEU A 82 2.98 -18.50 -9.97
CA LEU A 82 1.69 -19.18 -9.91
C LEU A 82 1.49 -19.89 -11.26
N GLY A 83 1.85 -21.16 -11.32
CA GLY A 83 1.98 -21.93 -12.57
C GLY A 83 0.68 -22.55 -13.08
N SER A 84 -0.39 -22.54 -12.28
CA SER A 84 -1.67 -23.13 -12.66
C SER A 84 -2.88 -22.38 -12.10
N MET A 85 -4.03 -22.54 -12.73
CA MET A 85 -5.29 -21.96 -12.23
C MET A 85 -5.68 -22.48 -10.85
N ARG A 86 -5.26 -23.70 -10.49
CA ARG A 86 -5.44 -24.25 -9.14
C ARG A 86 -4.67 -23.45 -8.10
N GLU A 87 -3.41 -23.11 -8.39
CA GLU A 87 -2.57 -22.30 -7.50
C GLU A 87 -3.12 -20.87 -7.37
N VAL A 88 -3.57 -20.28 -8.48
CA VAL A 88 -4.25 -18.97 -8.47
C VAL A 88 -5.50 -19.00 -7.58
N ARG A 89 -6.34 -20.04 -7.72
CA ARG A 89 -7.53 -20.20 -6.87
C ARG A 89 -7.16 -20.35 -5.39
N GLN A 90 -6.17 -21.19 -5.08
CA GLN A 90 -5.72 -21.38 -3.70
C GLN A 90 -5.18 -20.09 -3.09
N PHE A 91 -4.41 -19.32 -3.86
CA PHE A 91 -3.94 -18.00 -3.48
C PHE A 91 -5.12 -17.06 -3.18
N LEU A 92 -6.07 -16.92 -4.10
CA LEU A 92 -7.22 -16.01 -3.91
C LEU A 92 -8.08 -16.41 -2.71
N VAL A 93 -8.34 -17.71 -2.51
CA VAL A 93 -9.07 -18.21 -1.33
C VAL A 93 -8.33 -17.86 -0.04
N ALA A 94 -7.01 -18.03 0.02
CA ALA A 94 -6.21 -17.66 1.19
C ALA A 94 -6.24 -16.15 1.47
N ARG A 95 -6.36 -15.31 0.43
CA ARG A 95 -6.49 -13.86 0.58
C ARG A 95 -7.88 -13.44 1.08
N VAL A 96 -8.93 -14.03 0.52
CA VAL A 96 -10.32 -13.82 0.98
C VAL A 96 -10.46 -14.26 2.44
N ALA A 97 -10.00 -15.47 2.78
CA ALA A 97 -10.07 -15.99 4.15
C ALA A 97 -9.33 -15.12 5.17
N ARG A 98 -8.28 -14.41 4.75
CA ARG A 98 -7.55 -13.47 5.59
C ARG A 98 -8.31 -12.16 5.84
N ILE A 99 -8.96 -11.61 4.83
CA ILE A 99 -9.58 -10.28 4.90
C ILE A 99 -11.03 -10.36 5.41
N TRP A 100 -11.82 -11.26 4.84
CA TRP A 100 -13.28 -11.23 4.94
C TRP A 100 -13.82 -11.35 6.38
N PRO A 101 -13.29 -12.22 7.26
CA PRO A 101 -13.82 -12.36 8.61
C PRO A 101 -13.78 -11.06 9.41
N LEU A 102 -12.63 -10.38 9.41
CA LEU A 102 -12.47 -9.10 10.11
C LEU A 102 -13.25 -7.98 9.42
N HIS A 103 -13.23 -7.94 8.08
CA HIS A 103 -13.97 -6.94 7.31
C HIS A 103 -15.46 -6.98 7.62
N VAL A 104 -16.09 -8.16 7.49
CA VAL A 104 -17.53 -8.35 7.78
C VAL A 104 -17.84 -7.99 9.23
N LEU A 105 -17.01 -8.41 10.19
CA LEU A 105 -17.21 -8.05 11.59
C LEU A 105 -17.23 -6.53 11.80
N THR A 106 -16.24 -5.81 11.25
CA THR A 106 -16.17 -4.34 11.39
C THR A 106 -17.27 -3.62 10.62
N LEU A 107 -17.70 -4.16 9.48
CA LEU A 107 -18.82 -3.62 8.69
C LEU A 107 -20.13 -3.76 9.46
N LEU A 108 -20.41 -4.93 10.03
CA LEU A 108 -21.60 -5.16 10.86
C LEU A 108 -21.57 -4.28 12.11
N ALA A 109 -20.42 -4.15 12.78
CA ALA A 109 -20.26 -3.22 13.90
C ALA A 109 -20.55 -1.77 13.48
N ALA A 110 -20.06 -1.33 12.32
CA ALA A 110 -20.34 0.01 11.80
C ALA A 110 -21.84 0.21 11.52
N VAL A 111 -22.54 -0.79 10.96
CA VAL A 111 -24.00 -0.76 10.75
C VAL A 111 -24.74 -0.65 12.08
N LEU A 112 -24.33 -1.39 13.10
CA LEU A 112 -24.98 -1.36 14.43
C LEU A 112 -24.78 -0.02 15.14
N ILE A 113 -23.58 0.59 15.00
CA ILE A 113 -23.23 1.84 15.69
C ILE A 113 -23.78 3.07 14.97
N ARG A 114 -23.66 3.11 13.63
CA ARG A 114 -23.97 4.30 12.82
C ARG A 114 -25.27 4.21 12.03
N GLY A 115 -25.92 3.05 12.02
CA GLY A 115 -27.11 2.76 11.23
C GLY A 115 -26.80 2.32 9.80
N TYR A 116 -27.87 2.02 9.06
CA TYR A 116 -27.82 1.57 7.66
C TYR A 116 -28.27 2.69 6.73
N PRO A 117 -27.36 3.53 6.21
CA PRO A 117 -27.75 4.71 5.45
C PRO A 117 -28.27 4.38 4.04
N GLU A 118 -27.69 3.39 3.34
CA GLU A 118 -27.95 3.19 1.90
C GLU A 118 -27.46 1.81 1.39
N ILE A 119 -28.25 1.16 0.50
CA ILE A 119 -28.02 -0.21 0.00
C ILE A 119 -26.83 -0.31 -0.94
N TRP A 120 -26.64 0.61 -1.88
CA TRP A 120 -25.53 0.57 -2.83
C TRP A 120 -24.19 0.80 -2.14
N THR A 121 -24.18 1.69 -1.15
CA THR A 121 -23.03 1.96 -0.28
C THR A 121 -22.71 0.72 0.55
N PHE A 122 -23.72 0.02 1.07
CA PHE A 122 -23.54 -1.24 1.79
C PHE A 122 -22.96 -2.32 0.87
N LEU A 123 -23.54 -2.54 -0.31
CA LEU A 123 -23.07 -3.55 -1.26
C LEU A 123 -21.64 -3.26 -1.71
N ALA A 124 -21.32 -2.00 -2.00
CA ALA A 124 -19.96 -1.59 -2.34
C ALA A 124 -18.98 -1.91 -1.20
N ASN A 125 -19.33 -1.62 0.06
CA ASN A 125 -18.47 -1.95 1.20
C ASN A 125 -18.39 -3.46 1.46
N PHE A 126 -19.51 -4.18 1.39
CA PHE A 126 -19.57 -5.61 1.59
C PHE A 126 -18.70 -6.38 0.60
N PHE A 127 -18.73 -6.00 -0.68
CA PHE A 127 -17.93 -6.61 -1.74
C PHE A 127 -16.52 -6.01 -1.89
N LEU A 128 -16.10 -5.10 -1.00
CA LEU A 128 -14.81 -4.41 -1.08
C LEU A 128 -14.61 -3.65 -2.40
N LEU A 129 -15.68 -3.06 -2.93
CA LEU A 129 -15.70 -2.25 -4.15
C LEU A 129 -15.71 -0.73 -3.90
N GLN A 130 -15.83 -0.30 -2.64
CA GLN A 130 -16.02 1.11 -2.29
C GLN A 130 -14.89 2.04 -2.74
N SER A 131 -13.64 1.55 -2.82
CA SER A 131 -12.49 2.35 -3.28
C SER A 131 -12.48 2.60 -4.79
N TRP A 132 -13.30 1.89 -5.57
CA TRP A 132 -13.43 2.14 -7.01
C TRP A 132 -14.33 3.33 -7.32
N ILE A 133 -15.15 3.76 -6.35
CA ILE A 133 -16.15 4.81 -6.52
C ILE A 133 -15.62 6.08 -5.86
N PRO A 134 -15.27 7.14 -6.62
CA PRO A 134 -14.54 8.30 -6.09
C PRO A 134 -15.45 9.29 -5.34
N LYS A 135 -16.39 8.80 -4.53
CA LYS A 135 -17.33 9.59 -3.72
C LYS A 135 -17.21 9.21 -2.25
N GLY A 136 -17.05 10.19 -1.36
CA GLY A 136 -16.78 9.98 0.07
C GLY A 136 -17.78 9.05 0.76
N ILE A 137 -19.06 9.12 0.36
CA ILE A 137 -20.13 8.29 0.91
C ILE A 137 -19.86 6.79 0.76
N TYR A 138 -19.09 6.38 -0.26
CA TYR A 138 -18.72 4.98 -0.46
C TYR A 138 -17.52 4.58 0.40
N PHE A 139 -16.39 5.27 0.24
CA PHE A 139 -15.14 4.85 0.87
C PHE A 139 -14.99 5.26 2.35
N PHE A 140 -15.81 6.19 2.84
CA PHE A 140 -15.91 6.54 4.26
C PHE A 140 -17.24 6.16 4.92
N GLY A 141 -18.20 5.61 4.18
CA GLY A 141 -19.60 5.48 4.62
C GLY A 141 -19.85 4.59 5.85
N TYR A 142 -19.04 3.55 6.05
CA TYR A 142 -19.17 2.64 7.19
C TYR A 142 -17.91 2.66 8.06
N ASN A 143 -16.96 1.78 7.75
CA ASN A 143 -15.64 1.80 8.37
C ASN A 143 -14.74 2.72 7.53
N SER A 144 -14.46 3.93 8.01
CA SER A 144 -13.73 4.96 7.28
C SER A 144 -12.27 4.62 6.97
N VAL A 145 -11.70 3.57 7.57
CA VAL A 145 -10.36 3.08 7.23
C VAL A 145 -10.38 1.87 6.28
N SER A 146 -11.56 1.28 6.04
CA SER A 146 -11.71 0.06 5.23
C SER A 146 -11.47 0.24 3.74
N TRP A 147 -11.45 1.48 3.22
CA TRP A 147 -11.06 1.75 1.84
C TRP A 147 -9.68 1.17 1.52
N SER A 148 -8.75 1.19 2.47
CA SER A 148 -7.40 0.63 2.28
C SER A 148 -7.44 -0.88 2.04
N ILE A 149 -8.37 -1.58 2.72
CA ILE A 149 -8.60 -3.03 2.55
C ILE A 149 -9.27 -3.33 1.21
N SER A 150 -10.19 -2.48 0.75
CA SER A 150 -10.77 -2.59 -0.61
C SER A 150 -9.69 -2.44 -1.68
N THR A 151 -8.78 -1.50 -1.51
CA THR A 151 -7.63 -1.30 -2.39
C THR A 151 -6.66 -2.47 -2.36
N GLU A 152 -6.33 -2.99 -1.18
CA GLU A 152 -5.49 -4.19 -1.05
C GLU A 152 -6.14 -5.43 -1.67
N PHE A 153 -7.44 -5.60 -1.52
CA PHE A 153 -8.16 -6.70 -2.14
C PHE A 153 -8.10 -6.65 -3.67
N ALA A 154 -8.23 -5.46 -4.26
CA ALA A 154 -8.00 -5.26 -5.69
C ALA A 154 -6.57 -5.63 -6.12
N PHE A 155 -5.56 -5.33 -5.30
CA PHE A 155 -4.18 -5.77 -5.58
C PHE A 155 -4.05 -7.29 -5.57
N TYR A 156 -4.73 -7.97 -4.64
CA TYR A 156 -4.74 -9.43 -4.62
C TYR A 156 -5.37 -10.02 -5.87
N LEU A 157 -6.43 -9.41 -6.40
CA LEU A 157 -7.03 -9.82 -7.67
C LEU A 157 -6.09 -9.57 -8.86
N ALA A 158 -5.35 -8.44 -8.86
CA ALA A 158 -4.39 -8.11 -9.91
C ALA A 158 -3.09 -8.93 -9.85
N PHE A 159 -2.69 -9.40 -8.66
CA PHE A 159 -1.40 -10.03 -8.42
C PHE A 159 -1.08 -11.21 -9.34
N PRO A 160 -1.98 -12.19 -9.59
CA PRO A 160 -1.69 -13.29 -10.51
C PRO A 160 -1.32 -12.84 -11.91
N VAL A 161 -1.99 -11.79 -12.42
CA VAL A 161 -1.73 -11.22 -13.75
C VAL A 161 -0.42 -10.46 -13.74
N LEU A 162 -0.18 -9.63 -12.71
CA LEU A 162 1.08 -8.91 -12.55
C LEU A 162 2.27 -9.86 -12.46
N LEU A 163 2.12 -11.01 -11.80
CA LEU A 163 3.19 -11.99 -11.59
C LEU A 163 3.66 -12.67 -12.89
N LEU A 164 2.82 -12.73 -13.93
CA LEU A 164 3.17 -13.36 -15.22
C LEU A 164 4.41 -12.71 -15.83
N HIS A 165 5.50 -13.45 -16.01
CA HIS A 165 6.78 -12.94 -16.54
C HIS A 165 7.43 -11.81 -15.72
N PHE A 166 6.98 -11.54 -14.48
CA PHE A 166 7.46 -10.41 -13.66
C PHE A 166 8.98 -10.38 -13.51
N ARG A 167 9.64 -11.54 -13.50
CA ARG A 167 11.09 -11.65 -13.38
C ARG A 167 11.85 -10.91 -14.51
N HIS A 168 11.24 -10.78 -15.70
CA HIS A 168 11.83 -10.15 -16.87
C HIS A 168 11.28 -8.75 -17.16
N ASP A 169 10.01 -8.49 -16.84
CA ASP A 169 9.31 -7.26 -17.22
C ASP A 169 8.92 -6.36 -16.02
N TRP A 170 9.42 -6.64 -14.81
CA TRP A 170 9.05 -5.90 -13.59
C TRP A 170 9.19 -4.38 -13.73
N TRP A 171 10.23 -3.91 -14.41
CA TRP A 171 10.52 -2.49 -14.56
C TRP A 171 9.55 -1.80 -15.53
N TRP A 172 9.13 -2.50 -16.60
CA TRP A 172 8.08 -2.02 -17.49
C TRP A 172 6.73 -1.95 -16.79
N LYS A 173 6.39 -2.95 -15.98
CA LYS A 173 5.16 -2.94 -15.16
C LYS A 173 5.19 -1.83 -14.13
N LEU A 174 6.33 -1.61 -13.47
CA LEU A 174 6.52 -0.51 -12.53
C LEU A 174 6.35 0.83 -13.24
N LEU A 175 7.01 1.03 -14.38
CA LEU A 175 6.90 2.26 -15.18
C LEU A 175 5.47 2.49 -15.66
N ALA A 176 4.78 1.45 -16.14
CA ALA A 176 3.40 1.53 -16.57
C ALA A 176 2.46 1.93 -15.43
N CYS A 177 2.58 1.29 -14.26
CA CYS A 177 1.76 1.63 -13.09
C CYS A 177 2.04 3.04 -12.59
N ALA A 178 3.31 3.47 -12.56
CA ALA A 178 3.69 4.83 -12.21
C ALA A 178 3.11 5.86 -13.21
N THR A 179 3.21 5.58 -14.51
CA THR A 179 2.68 6.43 -15.57
C THR A 179 1.16 6.57 -15.48
N VAL A 180 0.44 5.46 -15.28
CA VAL A 180 -1.02 5.48 -15.13
C VAL A 180 -1.42 6.29 -13.90
N SER A 181 -0.75 6.08 -12.77
CA SER A 181 -1.00 6.84 -11.55
C SER A 181 -0.73 8.34 -11.77
N PHE A 182 0.27 8.67 -12.62
CA PHE A 182 0.64 10.05 -12.95
C PHE A 182 -0.41 10.71 -13.82
N ALA A 183 -0.85 10.00 -14.86
CA ALA A 183 -1.92 10.43 -15.73
C ALA A 183 -3.23 10.67 -14.96
N ILE A 184 -3.60 9.78 -14.02
CA ILE A 184 -4.80 9.97 -13.18
C ILE A 184 -4.70 11.26 -12.38
N ALA A 185 -3.57 11.50 -11.71
CA ALA A 185 -3.44 12.72 -10.92
C ALA A 185 -3.47 13.98 -11.78
N LEU A 186 -2.78 13.99 -12.94
CA LEU A 186 -2.83 15.09 -13.90
C LEU A 186 -4.26 15.35 -14.37
N TYR A 187 -4.97 14.30 -14.77
CA TYR A 187 -6.36 14.39 -15.21
C TYR A 187 -7.26 15.00 -14.13
N VAL A 188 -7.17 14.49 -12.89
CA VAL A 188 -8.05 14.92 -11.79
C VAL A 188 -7.87 16.40 -11.45
N GLY A 189 -6.64 16.91 -11.44
CA GLY A 189 -6.45 18.33 -11.19
C GLY A 189 -6.61 19.22 -12.42
N ALA A 190 -6.45 18.71 -13.64
CA ALA A 190 -6.87 19.43 -14.84
C ALA A 190 -8.39 19.64 -14.88
N MET A 191 -9.16 18.67 -14.38
CA MET A 191 -10.62 18.75 -14.24
C MET A 191 -11.09 19.60 -13.05
N GLY A 192 -10.18 20.09 -12.20
CA GLY A 192 -10.54 20.89 -11.02
C GLY A 192 -11.41 20.13 -10.02
N VAL A 193 -11.27 18.81 -9.92
CA VAL A 193 -12.05 18.00 -8.97
C VAL A 193 -11.73 18.45 -7.54
N PRO A 194 -12.73 18.73 -6.70
CA PRO A 194 -12.49 19.21 -5.33
C PRO A 194 -11.77 18.15 -4.50
N GLU A 195 -10.91 18.60 -3.59
CA GLU A 195 -10.15 17.70 -2.72
C GLU A 195 -11.06 16.88 -1.82
N PHE A 196 -12.03 17.55 -1.22
CA PHE A 196 -13.00 16.98 -0.31
C PHE A 196 -14.36 17.68 -0.47
N ASP A 197 -15.43 16.94 -0.22
CA ASP A 197 -16.79 17.44 -0.15
C ASP A 197 -17.33 17.09 1.24
N GLY A 198 -17.69 18.11 2.02
CA GLY A 198 -18.24 17.93 3.36
C GLY A 198 -19.53 17.11 3.38
N ASN A 199 -20.27 17.10 2.27
CA ASN A 199 -21.48 16.29 2.13
C ASN A 199 -21.20 14.87 1.61
N MET A 200 -19.95 14.57 1.25
CA MET A 200 -19.45 13.27 0.77
C MET A 200 -20.17 12.70 -0.46
N LYS A 201 -20.99 13.49 -1.16
CA LYS A 201 -21.88 13.02 -2.23
C LYS A 201 -21.30 13.28 -3.61
N THR A 202 -20.40 14.25 -3.74
CA THR A 202 -19.75 14.55 -5.02
C THR A 202 -18.52 13.70 -5.24
N VAL A 203 -18.06 13.71 -6.49
CA VAL A 203 -16.77 13.12 -6.84
C VAL A 203 -15.66 14.00 -6.25
N VAL A 204 -14.70 13.38 -5.59
CA VAL A 204 -13.59 14.05 -4.89
C VAL A 204 -12.25 13.46 -5.26
N MET A 205 -11.21 14.28 -5.19
CA MET A 205 -9.84 13.88 -5.53
C MET A 205 -9.35 12.74 -4.65
N GLN A 206 -9.65 12.74 -3.35
CA GLN A 206 -9.28 11.64 -2.46
C GLN A 206 -9.78 10.28 -2.99
N GLY A 207 -11.00 10.26 -3.54
CA GLY A 207 -11.56 9.07 -4.17
C GLY A 207 -10.70 8.55 -5.32
N PHE A 208 -10.29 9.44 -6.22
CA PHE A 208 -9.51 9.08 -7.41
C PHE A 208 -8.05 8.73 -7.13
N ILE A 209 -7.40 9.39 -6.19
CA ILE A 209 -5.95 9.28 -6.06
C ILE A 209 -5.49 8.63 -4.75
N MET A 210 -6.22 8.84 -3.65
CA MET A 210 -5.89 8.22 -2.37
C MET A 210 -6.46 6.80 -2.29
N SER A 211 -7.74 6.62 -2.60
CA SER A 211 -8.41 5.32 -2.42
C SER A 211 -8.35 4.42 -3.66
N ASN A 212 -8.37 4.98 -4.87
CA ASN A 212 -8.56 4.19 -6.08
C ASN A 212 -7.45 3.14 -6.30
N PRO A 213 -7.81 1.86 -6.53
CA PRO A 213 -6.80 0.82 -6.69
C PRO A 213 -5.86 1.02 -7.88
N VAL A 214 -6.34 1.60 -8.98
CA VAL A 214 -5.51 1.85 -10.17
C VAL A 214 -4.45 2.92 -9.88
N ALA A 215 -4.83 4.01 -9.21
CA ALA A 215 -3.91 5.09 -8.84
C ALA A 215 -2.89 4.68 -7.76
N ARG A 216 -3.18 3.61 -7.01
CA ARG A 216 -2.34 3.10 -5.92
C ARG A 216 -1.53 1.86 -6.30
N LEU A 217 -1.80 1.28 -7.47
CA LEU A 217 -1.18 0.02 -7.92
C LEU A 217 0.34 0.12 -8.03
N PHE A 218 0.87 1.31 -8.33
CA PHE A 218 2.31 1.52 -8.45
C PHE A 218 3.07 1.21 -7.15
N GLU A 219 2.49 1.44 -5.97
CA GLU A 219 3.15 1.13 -4.69
C GLU A 219 3.24 -0.37 -4.46
N PHE A 220 2.17 -1.09 -4.77
CA PHE A 220 2.16 -2.53 -4.70
C PHE A 220 3.19 -3.12 -5.66
N VAL A 221 3.25 -2.64 -6.90
CA VAL A 221 4.25 -3.08 -7.89
C VAL A 221 5.67 -2.67 -7.50
N LEU A 222 5.85 -1.50 -6.88
CA LEU A 222 7.14 -1.08 -6.31
C LEU A 222 7.61 -2.08 -5.26
N GLY A 223 6.73 -2.52 -4.36
CA GLY A 223 7.03 -3.59 -3.42
C GLY A 223 7.43 -4.90 -4.10
N MET A 224 6.70 -5.31 -5.14
CA MET A 224 7.06 -6.49 -5.93
C MET A 224 8.42 -6.34 -6.63
N ALA A 225 8.78 -5.14 -7.07
CA ALA A 225 10.08 -4.81 -7.67
C ALA A 225 11.20 -4.88 -6.64
N CYS A 226 11.01 -4.35 -5.42
CA CYS A 226 11.97 -4.51 -4.32
C CYS A 226 12.22 -5.99 -4.02
N ALA A 227 11.17 -6.81 -3.95
CA ALA A 227 11.33 -8.25 -3.77
C ALA A 227 12.05 -8.90 -4.97
N GLN A 228 11.84 -8.44 -6.21
CA GLN A 228 12.60 -8.91 -7.37
C GLN A 228 14.10 -8.66 -7.22
N LEU A 229 14.45 -7.43 -6.82
CA LEU A 229 15.83 -7.02 -6.62
C LEU A 229 16.45 -7.81 -5.46
N TRP A 230 15.75 -7.92 -4.34
CA TRP A 230 16.17 -8.71 -3.17
C TRP A 230 16.46 -10.18 -3.53
N LEU A 231 15.60 -10.81 -4.31
CA LEU A 231 15.81 -12.20 -4.76
C LEU A 231 16.98 -12.33 -5.75
N GLY A 232 17.35 -11.25 -6.44
CA GLY A 232 18.48 -11.21 -7.38
C GLY A 232 19.82 -10.80 -6.75
N THR A 233 19.82 -10.17 -5.58
CA THR A 233 21.03 -9.68 -4.91
C THR A 233 21.64 -10.73 -4.01
N THR A 234 22.98 -10.79 -3.96
CA THR A 234 23.72 -11.48 -2.91
C THR A 234 24.15 -10.46 -1.87
N PRO A 235 23.76 -10.57 -0.58
CA PRO A 235 24.25 -9.68 0.45
C PRO A 235 25.79 -9.71 0.45
N ARG A 236 26.41 -8.57 0.19
CA ARG A 236 27.86 -8.38 0.25
C ARG A 236 28.12 -7.24 1.22
N GLY A 237 28.96 -7.49 2.23
CA GLY A 237 29.29 -6.50 3.26
C GLY A 237 29.05 -7.02 4.68
N GLY A 238 29.87 -6.53 5.62
CA GLY A 238 29.70 -6.81 7.04
C GLY A 238 28.56 -5.99 7.67
N THR A 239 28.19 -6.31 8.92
CA THR A 239 27.09 -5.67 9.65
C THR A 239 27.16 -4.13 9.64
N ALA A 240 28.36 -3.55 9.73
CA ALA A 240 28.55 -2.10 9.71
C ALA A 240 28.08 -1.43 8.41
N VAL A 241 28.26 -2.10 7.26
CA VAL A 241 27.79 -1.58 5.97
C VAL A 241 26.26 -1.57 5.94
N TRP A 242 25.62 -2.62 6.44
CA TRP A 242 24.16 -2.71 6.51
C TRP A 242 23.56 -1.71 7.48
N THR A 243 24.14 -1.55 8.68
CA THR A 243 23.71 -0.52 9.63
C THR A 243 23.89 0.89 9.06
N ALA A 244 24.97 1.16 8.33
CA ALA A 244 25.16 2.45 7.67
C ALA A 244 24.12 2.69 6.56
N LEU A 245 23.78 1.65 5.77
CA LEU A 245 22.72 1.73 4.76
C LEU A 245 21.33 1.90 5.38
N GLU A 246 21.03 1.22 6.48
CA GLU A 246 19.79 1.38 7.25
C GLU A 246 19.65 2.81 7.77
N LEU A 247 20.69 3.33 8.44
CA LEU A 247 20.71 4.71 8.94
C LEU A 247 20.61 5.72 7.79
N ALA A 248 21.29 5.49 6.67
CA ALA A 248 21.22 6.34 5.49
C ALA A 248 19.82 6.33 4.87
N ALA A 249 19.15 5.18 4.82
CA ALA A 249 17.79 5.06 4.30
C ALA A 249 16.74 5.69 5.24
N VAL A 250 16.92 5.58 6.56
CA VAL A 250 16.09 6.32 7.55
C VAL A 250 16.35 7.82 7.46
N ALA A 251 17.60 8.26 7.39
CA ALA A 251 17.93 9.67 7.22
C ALA A 251 17.39 10.21 5.89
N PHE A 252 17.52 9.45 4.80
CA PHE A 252 16.94 9.78 3.51
C PHE A 252 15.42 9.88 3.61
N LEU A 253 14.72 8.93 4.25
CA LEU A 253 13.28 9.00 4.50
C LEU A 253 12.90 10.31 5.20
N LEU A 254 13.53 10.60 6.34
CA LEU A 254 13.22 11.79 7.15
C LEU A 254 13.52 13.09 6.39
N LEU A 255 14.63 13.12 5.66
CA LEU A 255 15.03 14.28 4.86
C LEU A 255 14.14 14.47 3.64
N ASN A 256 13.76 13.40 2.94
CA ASN A 256 12.93 13.46 1.74
C ASN A 256 11.51 13.93 2.08
N VAL A 257 10.94 13.40 3.17
CA VAL A 257 9.66 13.88 3.73
C VAL A 257 9.76 15.36 4.10
N SER A 258 10.85 15.79 4.75
CA SER A 258 11.00 17.19 5.18
C SER A 258 11.21 18.15 3.99
N ILE A 259 12.10 17.82 3.06
CA ILE A 259 12.40 18.67 1.88
C ILE A 259 11.16 18.77 0.97
N ILE A 260 10.45 17.67 0.74
CA ILE A 260 9.29 17.73 -0.15
C ILE A 260 8.16 18.53 0.50
N LEU A 261 7.88 18.34 1.78
CA LEU A 261 6.79 19.04 2.46
C LEU A 261 7.06 20.53 2.67
N TYR A 262 8.29 20.93 3.03
CA TYR A 262 8.60 22.31 3.40
C TYR A 262 9.29 23.13 2.32
N THR A 263 9.84 22.48 1.30
CA THR A 263 10.56 23.18 0.23
C THR A 263 9.87 22.97 -1.11
N ILE A 264 9.58 21.73 -1.52
CA ILE A 264 9.06 21.48 -2.87
C ILE A 264 7.56 21.80 -2.98
N ILE A 265 6.70 21.27 -2.09
CA ILE A 265 5.25 21.52 -2.13
C ILE A 265 4.87 23.02 -2.11
N PRO A 266 5.52 23.89 -1.31
CA PRO A 266 5.27 25.33 -1.35
C PRO A 266 5.70 26.01 -2.66
N LEU A 267 6.74 25.49 -3.32
CA LEU A 267 7.27 26.01 -4.59
C LEU A 267 6.50 25.48 -5.81
N LEU A 268 5.81 24.35 -5.66
CA LEU A 268 4.98 23.79 -6.72
C LEU A 268 3.74 24.66 -6.94
N PRO A 269 3.29 24.83 -8.20
CA PRO A 269 2.05 25.52 -8.49
C PRO A 269 0.94 24.93 -7.63
N ALA A 270 0.00 25.77 -7.17
CA ALA A 270 -1.13 25.33 -6.36
C ALA A 270 -2.03 24.29 -7.06
N THR A 271 -1.74 23.97 -8.33
CA THR A 271 -2.36 22.85 -9.05
C THR A 271 -2.09 21.54 -8.30
N ILE A 272 -3.18 20.99 -7.80
CA ILE A 272 -3.24 19.83 -6.91
C ILE A 272 -2.55 18.55 -7.45
N PRO A 273 -2.47 18.26 -8.77
CA PRO A 273 -1.80 17.06 -9.28
C PRO A 273 -0.33 16.96 -8.88
N VAL A 274 0.35 18.11 -8.91
CA VAL A 274 1.80 18.19 -8.71
C VAL A 274 2.13 18.07 -7.22
N ARG A 275 1.30 18.67 -6.36
CA ARG A 275 1.40 18.51 -4.89
C ARG A 275 1.07 17.09 -4.44
N PHE A 276 0.05 16.47 -5.03
CA PHE A 276 -0.28 15.07 -4.77
C PHE A 276 0.85 14.14 -5.20
N TRP A 277 1.39 14.30 -6.41
CA TRP A 277 2.52 13.47 -6.88
C TRP A 277 3.78 13.67 -6.08
N ALA A 278 4.07 14.91 -5.68
CA ALA A 278 5.16 15.19 -4.75
C ALA A 278 4.92 14.48 -3.41
N ALA A 279 3.71 14.51 -2.85
CA ALA A 279 3.36 13.79 -1.62
C ALA A 279 3.39 12.27 -1.77
N LEU A 280 3.10 11.76 -2.96
CA LEU A 280 3.12 10.34 -3.32
C LEU A 280 4.55 9.81 -3.48
N ILE A 281 5.46 10.59 -4.08
CA ILE A 281 6.88 10.30 -4.16
C ILE A 281 7.55 10.48 -2.78
N ALA A 282 7.14 11.50 -2.03
CA ALA A 282 7.55 11.75 -0.65
C ALA A 282 6.97 10.74 0.34
N SER A 283 6.02 9.91 -0.11
CA SER A 283 5.44 8.87 0.71
C SER A 283 6.56 7.97 1.22
N PRO A 284 6.55 7.56 2.50
CA PRO A 284 7.41 6.51 3.03
C PRO A 284 7.43 5.24 2.18
N ALA A 285 6.53 5.04 1.21
CA ALA A 285 6.62 4.00 0.20
C ALA A 285 8.00 3.89 -0.48
N LEU A 286 8.58 4.99 -0.98
CA LEU A 286 9.86 4.94 -1.71
C LEU A 286 11.04 4.68 -0.78
N PRO A 287 11.16 5.33 0.39
CA PRO A 287 12.24 5.03 1.33
C PRO A 287 12.06 3.69 2.05
N VAL A 288 10.83 3.23 2.30
CA VAL A 288 10.58 1.85 2.75
C VAL A 288 11.01 0.86 1.68
N ALA A 289 10.71 1.12 0.40
CA ALA A 289 11.22 0.32 -0.70
C ALA A 289 12.76 0.29 -0.76
N ILE A 290 13.45 1.34 -0.29
CA ILE A 290 14.91 1.37 -0.14
C ILE A 290 15.38 0.57 1.09
N LEU A 291 14.57 0.51 2.15
CA LEU A 291 14.83 -0.28 3.37
C LEU A 291 14.57 -1.79 3.19
N LEU A 292 13.86 -2.20 2.14
CA LEU A 292 13.51 -3.58 1.79
C LEU A 292 14.53 -4.21 0.83
#